data_AF-A0A971DQG2-F1
#
_entry.id   AF-A0A971DQG2-F1
#
_cell.length_a   1.000
_cell.length_b   1.000
_cell.length_c   1.000
_cell.angle_alpha   90.00
_cell.angle_beta   90.00
_cell.angle_gamma   90.00
#
_symmetry.space_group_name_H-M   'P 1'
#
loop_
_entity.id
_entity.type
_entity.pdbx_description
1 polymer ?
#
loop_
_entity_poly.entity_id
_entity_poly.type
_entity_poly.pdbx_seq_one_letter_code
_entity_poly.pdbx_strand_id
1 'polypeptide(L)'
;MKLNLKSIITAEKLLNKPFAEFDLSHEKDLKGLIYSVYVTNEKVFTMNDFENLWNLKTERKKMMEFVTTQIEYVQQFALPSNDEKGEKVWIGNLVNRLIATRRVEQSYILNDMQVWELSDILKAAEEVVKEEMEQKRFWAYLTVLPHVDNKKIKKPQDLITFPWEAEEFAREKQEQLERDKEMFEKFFNSQSL
;
A
#
# COMPACT_ATOMS: atom_id res chain seq x y z
N MET A 1 -21.58 -13.29 -5.01
CA MET A 1 -21.04 -12.33 -4.02
C MET A 1 -19.57 -12.61 -3.83
N LYS A 2 -18.77 -11.56 -3.66
CA LYS A 2 -17.32 -11.62 -3.44
C LYS A 2 -16.90 -10.55 -2.44
N LEU A 3 -15.92 -10.86 -1.60
CA LEU A 3 -15.18 -9.84 -0.84
C LEU A 3 -14.17 -9.17 -1.79
N ASN A 4 -14.52 -8.00 -2.33
CA ASN A 4 -13.65 -7.21 -3.20
C ASN A 4 -13.17 -5.93 -2.49
N LEU A 5 -12.24 -5.21 -3.12
CA LEU A 5 -11.67 -3.98 -2.56
C LEU A 5 -12.75 -2.91 -2.35
N LYS A 6 -13.76 -2.84 -3.22
CA LYS A 6 -14.91 -1.93 -3.03
C LYS A 6 -15.70 -2.23 -1.76
N SER A 7 -15.94 -3.49 -1.43
CA SER A 7 -16.58 -3.92 -0.18
C SER A 7 -15.77 -3.50 1.04
N ILE A 8 -14.46 -3.71 1.00
CA ILE A 8 -13.55 -3.36 2.09
C ILE A 8 -13.55 -1.84 2.32
N ILE A 9 -13.39 -1.04 1.25
CA ILE A 9 -13.40 0.42 1.34
C ILE A 9 -14.73 0.95 1.87
N THR A 10 -15.84 0.31 1.47
CA THR A 10 -17.18 0.67 1.97
C THR A 10 -17.29 0.38 3.46
N ALA A 11 -16.76 -0.76 3.92
CA ALA A 11 -16.73 -1.12 5.34
C ALA A 11 -15.83 -0.17 6.15
N GLU A 12 -14.65 0.17 5.64
CA GLU A 12 -13.73 1.14 6.26
C GLU A 12 -14.43 2.49 6.48
N LYS A 13 -15.16 2.99 5.48
CA LYS A 13 -15.93 4.23 5.58
C LYS A 13 -17.09 4.12 6.57
N LEU A 14 -17.80 3.00 6.58
CA LEU A 14 -18.95 2.77 7.45
C LEU A 14 -18.54 2.67 8.93
N LEU A 15 -17.44 1.96 9.21
CA LEU A 15 -16.94 1.70 10.56
C LEU A 15 -15.95 2.77 11.04
N ASN A 16 -15.49 3.64 10.13
CA ASN A 16 -14.47 4.66 10.36
C ASN A 16 -13.21 4.07 11.03
N LYS A 17 -12.74 2.95 10.48
CA LYS A 17 -11.62 2.17 11.00
C LYS A 17 -10.87 1.51 9.82
N PRO A 18 -9.53 1.39 9.87
CA PRO A 18 -8.79 0.64 8.85
C PRO A 18 -9.15 -0.85 8.86
N PHE A 19 -9.11 -1.49 7.69
CA PHE A 19 -9.43 -2.92 7.57
C PHE A 19 -8.55 -3.82 8.44
N ALA A 20 -7.26 -3.47 8.59
CA ALA A 20 -6.31 -4.21 9.41
C ALA A 20 -6.68 -4.26 10.90
N GLU A 21 -7.49 -3.32 11.38
CA GLU A 21 -7.90 -3.27 12.79
C GLU A 21 -9.26 -3.95 13.04
N PHE A 22 -9.95 -4.47 12.02
CA PHE A 22 -11.27 -5.07 12.19
C PHE A 22 -11.23 -6.29 13.12
N ASP A 23 -12.12 -6.32 14.10
CA ASP A 23 -12.29 -7.52 14.94
C ASP A 23 -13.56 -8.26 14.54
N LEU A 24 -13.40 -9.38 13.84
CA LEU A 24 -14.51 -10.22 13.38
C LEU A 24 -15.25 -10.92 14.52
N SER A 25 -14.69 -10.93 15.72
CA SER A 25 -15.37 -11.40 16.93
C SER A 25 -16.42 -10.39 17.41
N HIS A 26 -16.26 -9.11 17.07
CA HIS A 26 -17.21 -8.05 17.40
C HIS A 26 -18.33 -7.99 16.36
N GLU A 27 -19.58 -8.14 16.83
CA GLU A 27 -20.76 -8.15 15.96
C GLU A 27 -20.85 -6.89 15.09
N LYS A 28 -20.44 -5.72 15.60
CA LYS A 28 -20.48 -4.47 14.86
C LYS A 28 -19.57 -4.50 13.62
N ASP A 29 -18.32 -4.91 13.79
CA ASP A 29 -17.32 -4.93 12.71
C ASP A 29 -17.70 -6.01 11.68
N LEU A 30 -18.10 -7.19 12.15
CA LEU A 30 -18.57 -8.28 11.30
C LEU A 30 -19.83 -7.89 10.51
N LYS A 31 -20.86 -7.35 11.18
CA LYS A 31 -22.11 -6.92 10.54
C LYS A 31 -21.85 -5.81 9.53
N GLY A 32 -20.99 -4.84 9.86
CA GLY A 32 -20.61 -3.75 8.97
C GLY A 32 -19.91 -4.25 7.70
N LEU A 33 -19.00 -5.22 7.84
CA LEU A 33 -18.33 -5.83 6.70
C LEU A 33 -19.29 -6.65 5.84
N ILE A 34 -20.15 -7.48 6.43
CA ILE A 34 -21.15 -8.28 5.71
C ILE A 34 -22.09 -7.36 4.92
N TYR A 35 -22.64 -6.32 5.57
CA TYR A 35 -23.48 -5.34 4.89
C TYR A 35 -22.76 -4.71 3.69
N SER A 36 -21.49 -4.33 3.89
CA SER A 36 -20.66 -3.72 2.85
C SER A 36 -20.39 -4.67 1.68
N VAL A 37 -20.29 -5.98 1.91
CA VAL A 37 -20.18 -6.98 0.83
C VAL A 37 -21.47 -7.06 0.02
N TYR A 38 -22.62 -7.06 0.69
CA TYR A 38 -23.91 -7.19 0.01
C TYR A 38 -24.23 -5.94 -0.83
N VAL A 39 -24.07 -4.75 -0.27
CA VAL A 39 -24.41 -3.48 -0.95
C VAL A 39 -23.53 -3.19 -2.17
N THR A 40 -22.30 -3.68 -2.20
CA THR A 40 -21.37 -3.41 -3.31
C THR A 40 -21.47 -4.43 -4.44
N ASN A 41 -21.96 -5.64 -4.14
CA ASN A 41 -22.10 -6.75 -5.09
C ASN A 41 -23.50 -6.80 -5.73
N GLU A 42 -24.53 -6.38 -5.01
CA GLU A 42 -25.89 -6.34 -5.54
C GLU A 42 -26.21 -4.99 -6.18
N LYS A 43 -27.07 -5.01 -7.22
CA LYS A 43 -27.43 -3.79 -7.96
C LYS A 43 -28.25 -2.81 -7.13
N VAL A 44 -29.12 -3.31 -6.25
CA VAL A 44 -29.97 -2.52 -5.35
C VAL A 44 -30.19 -3.34 -4.09
N PHE A 45 -29.59 -2.91 -2.97
CA PHE A 45 -29.72 -3.58 -1.68
C PHE A 45 -29.75 -2.51 -0.58
N THR A 46 -30.87 -2.39 0.12
CA THR A 46 -31.07 -1.37 1.15
C THR A 46 -30.71 -1.90 2.54
N MET A 47 -30.53 -0.99 3.50
CA MET A 47 -30.32 -1.36 4.90
C MET A 47 -31.51 -2.17 5.46
N ASN A 48 -32.73 -1.87 5.02
CA ASN A 48 -33.92 -2.60 5.46
C ASN A 48 -33.92 -4.04 4.92
N ASP A 49 -33.50 -4.25 3.67
CA ASP A 49 -33.33 -5.59 3.10
C ASP A 49 -32.28 -6.39 3.87
N PHE A 50 -31.19 -5.74 4.25
CA PHE A 50 -30.15 -6.33 5.08
C PHE A 50 -30.67 -6.74 6.46
N GLU A 51 -31.41 -5.88 7.15
CA GLU A 51 -31.94 -6.20 8.49
C GLU A 51 -32.95 -7.35 8.44
N ASN A 52 -33.78 -7.40 7.40
CA ASN A 52 -34.69 -8.52 7.18
C ASN A 52 -33.94 -9.85 7.05
N LEU A 53 -32.87 -9.88 6.23
CA LEU A 53 -32.03 -11.07 6.09
C LEU A 53 -31.23 -11.38 7.36
N TRP A 54 -30.72 -10.36 8.05
CA TRP A 54 -29.96 -10.53 9.29
C TRP A 54 -30.83 -11.14 10.39
N ASN A 55 -32.11 -10.75 10.49
CA ASN A 55 -33.04 -11.28 11.47
C ASN A 55 -33.36 -12.77 11.27
N LEU A 56 -33.19 -13.29 10.05
CA LEU A 56 -33.30 -14.71 9.76
C LEU A 56 -32.03 -15.46 10.19
N LYS A 57 -32.14 -16.29 11.23
CA LYS A 57 -30.99 -17.03 11.82
C LYS A 57 -30.20 -17.84 10.79
N THR A 58 -30.89 -18.50 9.86
CA THR A 58 -30.28 -19.32 8.81
C THR A 58 -29.45 -18.48 7.84
N GLU A 59 -30.00 -17.36 7.37
CA GLU A 59 -29.32 -16.46 6.43
C GLU A 59 -28.17 -15.73 7.10
N ARG A 60 -28.35 -15.28 8.35
CA ARG A 60 -27.26 -14.74 9.17
C ARG A 60 -26.07 -15.68 9.25
N LYS A 61 -26.31 -16.96 9.56
CA LYS A 61 -25.25 -17.95 9.67
C LYS A 61 -24.51 -18.12 8.34
N LYS A 62 -25.24 -18.23 7.22
CA LYS A 62 -24.64 -18.31 5.87
C LYS A 62 -23.79 -17.07 5.53
N MET A 63 -24.31 -15.88 5.86
CA MET A 63 -23.60 -14.61 5.64
C MET A 63 -22.29 -14.55 6.42
N MET A 64 -22.32 -14.93 7.69
CA MET A 64 -21.14 -14.98 8.54
C MET A 64 -20.13 -16.00 8.01
N GLU A 65 -20.57 -17.22 7.73
CA GLU A 65 -19.69 -18.28 7.17
C GLU A 65 -19.02 -17.83 5.88
N PHE A 66 -19.78 -17.22 4.96
CA PHE A 66 -19.24 -16.71 3.70
C PHE A 66 -18.11 -15.69 3.93
N VAL A 67 -18.33 -14.67 4.74
CA VAL A 67 -17.32 -13.62 4.97
C VAL A 67 -16.11 -14.18 5.72
N THR A 68 -16.31 -15.01 6.73
CA THR A 68 -15.21 -15.63 7.48
C THR A 68 -14.33 -16.48 6.56
N THR A 69 -14.91 -17.33 5.71
CA THR A 69 -14.15 -18.14 4.76
C THR A 69 -13.39 -17.29 3.74
N GLN A 70 -13.98 -16.18 3.27
CA GLN A 70 -13.28 -15.26 2.36
C GLN A 70 -12.07 -14.59 3.03
N ILE A 71 -12.19 -14.22 4.31
CA ILE A 71 -11.08 -13.62 5.05
C ILE A 71 -9.98 -14.65 5.33
N GLU A 72 -10.35 -15.86 5.75
CA GLU A 72 -9.42 -16.98 5.92
C GLU A 72 -8.65 -17.25 4.61
N TYR A 73 -9.34 -17.24 3.48
CA TYR A 73 -8.70 -17.36 2.17
C TYR A 73 -7.70 -16.24 1.89
N VAL A 74 -8.05 -14.97 2.16
CA VAL A 74 -7.13 -13.84 1.97
C VAL A 74 -5.91 -13.95 2.89
N GLN A 75 -6.10 -14.37 4.14
CA GLN A 75 -5.02 -14.53 5.12
C GLN A 75 -3.99 -15.60 4.72
N GLN A 76 -4.36 -16.59 3.92
CA GLN A 76 -3.41 -17.60 3.40
C GLN A 76 -2.29 -16.99 2.55
N PHE A 77 -2.53 -15.82 1.95
CA PHE A 77 -1.58 -15.11 1.10
C PHE A 77 -0.94 -13.92 1.80
N ALA A 78 -1.29 -13.66 3.07
CA ALA A 78 -0.64 -12.63 3.86
C ALA A 78 0.80 -13.06 4.16
N LEU A 79 1.77 -12.29 3.66
CA LEU A 79 3.15 -12.45 4.08
C LEU A 79 3.28 -12.06 5.57
N PRO A 80 4.09 -12.79 6.37
CA PRO A 80 4.38 -12.37 7.74
C PRO A 80 5.04 -11.00 7.69
N SER A 81 4.38 -9.99 8.27
CA SER A 81 4.86 -8.62 8.32
C SER A 81 5.75 -8.46 9.56
N ASN A 82 7.03 -8.14 9.35
CA ASN A 82 8.02 -7.88 10.42
C ASN A 82 8.06 -6.40 10.86
N ASP A 83 7.15 -5.55 10.37
CA ASP A 83 7.17 -4.13 10.65
C ASP A 83 6.41 -3.80 11.94
N GLU A 84 7.15 -3.64 13.03
CA GLU A 84 6.67 -3.26 14.37
C GLU A 84 6.16 -1.80 14.46
N LYS A 85 6.31 -1.00 13.40
CA LYS A 85 5.77 0.37 13.34
C LYS A 85 4.48 0.39 12.54
N GLY A 86 3.41 -0.06 13.17
CA GLY A 86 2.06 -0.10 12.61
C GLY A 86 1.49 1.29 12.34
N GLU A 87 1.84 1.90 11.21
CA GLU A 87 1.09 3.03 10.69
C GLU A 87 -0.30 2.53 10.27
N LYS A 88 -1.35 3.30 10.56
CA LYS A 88 -2.73 2.93 10.23
C LYS A 88 -2.94 3.04 8.72
N VAL A 89 -2.66 1.95 7.99
CA VAL A 89 -2.82 1.91 6.54
C VAL A 89 -4.29 1.59 6.19
N TRP A 90 -4.92 2.53 5.50
CA TRP A 90 -6.26 2.36 4.94
C TRP A 90 -6.17 1.74 3.55
N ILE A 91 -6.91 0.66 3.31
CA ILE A 91 -6.97 0.02 1.99
C ILE A 91 -7.51 1.01 0.95
N GLY A 92 -8.47 1.85 1.34
CA GLY A 92 -8.95 2.94 0.48
C GLY A 92 -7.86 3.89 -0.01
N ASN A 93 -6.86 4.20 0.82
CA ASN A 93 -5.75 5.08 0.41
C ASN A 93 -4.81 4.39 -0.57
N LEU A 94 -4.51 3.10 -0.35
CA LEU A 94 -3.72 2.30 -1.27
C LEU A 94 -4.39 2.18 -2.63
N VAL A 95 -5.69 1.88 -2.65
CA VAL A 95 -6.49 1.78 -3.88
C VAL A 95 -6.55 3.10 -4.61
N ASN A 96 -6.78 4.22 -3.92
CA ASN A 96 -6.78 5.55 -4.55
C ASN A 96 -5.41 5.88 -5.16
N ARG A 97 -4.31 5.53 -4.49
CA ARG A 97 -2.96 5.69 -5.03
C ARG A 97 -2.78 4.87 -6.30
N LEU A 98 -3.18 3.60 -6.29
CA LEU A 98 -3.11 2.73 -7.45
C LEU A 98 -3.94 3.29 -8.63
N ILE A 99 -5.18 3.72 -8.39
CA ILE A 99 -6.04 4.35 -9.41
C ILE A 99 -5.35 5.60 -9.98
N ALA A 100 -4.70 6.41 -9.13
CA ALA A 100 -4.00 7.62 -9.56
C ALA A 100 -2.81 7.34 -10.50
N THR A 101 -2.21 6.14 -10.44
CA THR A 101 -1.16 5.74 -11.40
C THR A 101 -1.68 5.56 -12.83
N ARG A 102 -3.01 5.37 -13.00
CA ARG A 102 -3.71 5.12 -14.27
C ARG A 102 -3.19 3.92 -15.09
N ARG A 103 -2.51 2.98 -14.44
CA ARG A 103 -1.95 1.77 -15.11
C ARG A 103 -2.92 0.61 -15.14
N VAL A 104 -3.81 0.55 -14.16
CA VAL A 104 -4.79 -0.51 -14.00
C VAL A 104 -6.17 0.11 -14.03
N GLU A 105 -7.09 -0.56 -14.72
CA GLU A 105 -8.46 -0.08 -14.90
C GLU A 105 -9.20 -0.06 -13.55
N GLN A 106 -9.94 1.02 -13.28
CA GLN A 106 -10.54 1.27 -11.98
C GLN A 106 -11.62 0.23 -11.62
N SER A 107 -12.45 -0.19 -12.58
CA SER A 107 -13.45 -1.23 -12.36
C SER A 107 -12.80 -2.55 -11.98
N TYR A 108 -11.70 -2.94 -12.62
CA TYR A 108 -10.93 -4.12 -12.25
C TYR A 108 -10.40 -4.01 -10.81
N ILE A 109 -9.76 -2.89 -10.44
CA ILE A 109 -9.24 -2.68 -9.08
C ILE A 109 -10.37 -2.84 -8.04
N LEU A 110 -11.51 -2.20 -8.28
CA LEU A 110 -12.59 -2.16 -7.29
C LEU A 110 -13.36 -3.49 -7.19
N ASN A 111 -13.57 -4.18 -8.31
CA ASN A 111 -14.51 -5.30 -8.38
C ASN A 111 -13.83 -6.67 -8.51
N ASP A 112 -12.75 -6.75 -9.30
CA ASP A 112 -12.21 -8.03 -9.79
C ASP A 112 -10.87 -8.40 -9.15
N MET A 113 -10.05 -7.42 -8.80
CA MET A 113 -8.79 -7.61 -8.09
C MET A 113 -8.99 -8.39 -6.79
N GLN A 114 -8.13 -9.36 -6.53
CA GLN A 114 -8.08 -10.06 -5.25
C GLN A 114 -7.40 -9.18 -4.20
N VAL A 115 -7.85 -9.28 -2.96
CA VAL A 115 -7.35 -8.42 -1.87
C VAL A 115 -5.84 -8.57 -1.65
N TRP A 116 -5.33 -9.80 -1.80
CA TRP A 116 -3.90 -10.10 -1.65
C TRP A 116 -3.04 -9.59 -2.82
N GLU A 117 -3.60 -9.39 -4.01
CA GLU A 117 -2.86 -8.86 -5.18
C GLU A 117 -2.54 -7.37 -5.03
N LEU A 118 -3.28 -6.64 -4.20
CA LEU A 118 -3.18 -5.18 -4.07
C LEU A 118 -1.75 -4.72 -3.79
N SER A 119 -1.06 -5.39 -2.87
CA SER A 119 0.30 -5.01 -2.47
C SER A 119 1.31 -5.15 -3.60
N ASP A 120 1.25 -6.25 -4.34
CA ASP A 120 2.20 -6.54 -5.43
C ASP A 120 1.95 -5.62 -6.63
N ILE A 121 0.69 -5.41 -6.99
CA ILE A 121 0.31 -4.52 -8.09
C ILE A 121 0.64 -3.07 -7.75
N LEU A 122 0.43 -2.65 -6.49
CA LEU A 122 0.80 -1.30 -6.06
C LEU A 122 2.31 -1.07 -6.18
N LYS A 123 3.14 -2.03 -5.71
CA LYS A 123 4.60 -1.95 -5.84
C LYS A 123 5.03 -1.84 -7.30
N ALA A 124 4.53 -2.73 -8.16
CA ALA A 124 4.85 -2.71 -9.59
C ALA A 124 4.44 -1.39 -10.26
N ALA A 125 3.27 -0.84 -9.90
CA ALA A 125 2.82 0.45 -10.43
C ALA A 125 3.71 1.61 -9.93
N GLU A 126 4.13 1.60 -8.66
CA GLU A 126 5.05 2.59 -8.10
C GLU A 126 6.45 2.52 -8.76
N GLU A 127 6.98 1.32 -9.03
CA GLU A 127 8.25 1.12 -9.75
C GLU A 127 8.22 1.73 -11.15
N VAL A 128 7.17 1.46 -11.93
CA VAL A 128 7.01 2.05 -13.26
C VAL A 128 6.95 3.59 -13.19
N VAL A 129 6.28 4.15 -12.18
CA VAL A 129 6.24 5.61 -11.99
C VAL A 129 7.63 6.16 -11.65
N LYS A 130 8.41 5.47 -10.81
CA LYS A 130 9.79 5.87 -10.50
C LYS A 130 10.65 5.87 -11.75
N GLU A 131 10.61 4.80 -12.55
CA GLU A 131 11.36 4.70 -13.81
C GLU A 131 11.01 5.84 -14.77
N GLU A 132 9.71 6.16 -14.94
CA GLU A 132 9.30 7.26 -15.81
C GLU A 132 9.78 8.63 -15.31
N MET A 133 9.77 8.85 -13.99
CA MET A 133 10.26 10.10 -13.41
C MET A 133 11.79 10.22 -13.58
N GLU A 134 12.52 9.11 -13.41
CA GLU A 134 13.95 9.05 -13.65
C GLU A 134 14.30 9.30 -15.12
N GLN A 135 13.55 8.72 -16.06
CA GLN A 135 13.69 9.01 -17.48
C GLN A 135 13.41 10.48 -17.80
N LYS A 136 12.33 11.06 -17.28
CA LYS A 136 12.02 12.48 -17.46
C LYS A 136 13.12 13.38 -16.92
N ARG A 137 13.65 13.06 -15.74
CA ARG A 137 14.78 13.79 -15.16
C ARG A 137 16.03 13.64 -16.02
N PHE A 138 16.32 12.46 -16.55
CA PHE A 138 17.45 12.23 -17.43
C PHE A 138 17.35 13.07 -18.71
N TRP A 139 16.18 13.09 -19.35
CA TRP A 139 15.94 13.94 -20.52
C TRP A 139 16.04 15.43 -20.20
N ALA A 140 15.50 15.87 -19.07
CA ALA A 140 15.64 17.25 -18.60
C ALA A 140 17.11 17.62 -18.37
N TYR A 141 17.88 16.72 -17.76
CA TYR A 141 19.32 16.87 -17.57
C TYR A 141 20.06 17.05 -18.91
N LEU A 142 19.82 16.17 -19.89
CA LEU A 142 20.43 16.28 -21.23
C LEU A 142 20.05 17.57 -21.95
N THR A 143 18.81 18.05 -21.75
CA THR A 143 18.32 19.29 -22.36
C THR A 143 18.98 20.53 -21.75
N VAL A 144 19.22 20.52 -20.45
CA VAL A 144 19.80 21.66 -19.72
C VAL A 144 21.32 21.68 -19.81
N LEU A 145 21.97 20.52 -19.96
CA LEU A 145 23.43 20.35 -19.98
C LEU A 145 24.18 21.38 -20.86
N PRO A 146 23.75 21.68 -22.11
CA PRO A 146 24.46 22.64 -22.96
C PRO A 146 24.41 24.08 -22.45
N HIS A 147 23.53 24.37 -21.50
CA HIS A 147 23.24 25.71 -20.99
C HIS A 147 23.71 25.93 -19.55
N VAL A 148 24.34 24.94 -18.92
CA VAL A 148 24.80 25.01 -17.52
C VAL A 148 26.28 24.65 -17.40
N ASP A 149 26.90 25.14 -16.32
CA ASP A 149 28.27 24.76 -15.98
C ASP A 149 28.32 23.31 -15.48
N ASN A 150 28.96 22.44 -16.25
CA ASN A 150 29.16 21.01 -15.93
C ASN A 150 29.87 20.78 -14.57
N LYS A 151 30.50 21.79 -13.97
CA LYS A 151 31.06 21.68 -12.62
C LYS A 151 29.99 21.68 -11.54
N LYS A 152 28.83 22.31 -11.78
CA LYS A 152 27.73 22.46 -10.82
C LYS A 152 26.72 21.33 -10.86
N ILE A 153 26.44 20.79 -12.04
CA ILE A 153 25.52 19.67 -12.25
C ILE A 153 26.31 18.57 -12.96
N LYS A 154 26.67 17.51 -12.24
CA LYS A 154 27.52 16.42 -12.75
C LYS A 154 26.73 15.17 -13.10
N LYS A 155 25.61 14.96 -12.41
CA LYS A 155 24.72 13.81 -12.60
C LYS A 155 23.25 14.24 -12.59
N PRO A 156 22.34 13.46 -13.19
CA PRO A 156 20.91 13.79 -13.22
C PRO A 156 20.30 14.06 -11.83
N GLN A 157 20.76 13.36 -10.79
CA GLN A 157 20.28 13.56 -9.41
C GLN A 157 20.59 14.96 -8.85
N ASP A 158 21.62 15.64 -9.38
CA ASP A 158 21.97 17.00 -8.96
C ASP A 158 20.96 18.04 -9.46
N LEU A 159 20.16 17.70 -10.49
CA LEU A 159 19.08 18.56 -11.00
C LEU A 159 17.86 18.52 -10.06
N ILE A 160 17.37 17.31 -9.77
CA ILE A 160 16.28 17.04 -8.84
C ILE A 160 16.56 15.69 -8.18
N THR A 161 16.66 15.67 -6.85
CA THR A 161 16.76 14.42 -6.07
C THR A 161 15.35 13.96 -5.70
N PHE A 162 15.02 12.70 -6.02
CA PHE A 162 13.71 12.16 -5.67
C PHE A 162 13.65 11.77 -4.19
N PRO A 163 12.45 11.76 -3.57
CA PRO A 163 12.30 11.36 -2.17
C PRO A 163 12.87 9.96 -1.87
N TRP A 164 12.66 8.99 -2.77
CA TRP A 164 13.15 7.62 -2.59
C TRP A 164 14.68 7.51 -2.66
N GLU A 165 15.34 8.35 -3.44
CA GLU A 165 16.81 8.41 -3.47
C GLU A 165 17.38 9.13 -2.25
N ALA A 166 16.66 10.11 -1.70
CA ALA A 166 17.09 10.83 -0.50
C ALA A 166 17.17 9.90 0.72
N GLU A 167 16.23 8.96 0.83
CA GLU A 167 16.22 7.91 1.85
C GLU A 167 17.42 6.96 1.69
N GLU A 168 17.69 6.50 0.46
CA GLU A 168 18.85 5.67 0.14
C GLU A 168 20.17 6.38 0.44
N PHE A 169 20.32 7.64 0.02
CA PHE A 169 21.51 8.44 0.30
C PHE A 169 21.71 8.69 1.80
N ALA A 170 20.63 8.87 2.57
CA ALA A 170 20.74 9.03 4.01
C ALA A 170 21.27 7.75 4.66
N ARG A 171 20.78 6.58 4.24
CA ARG A 171 21.26 5.27 4.70
C ARG A 171 22.73 5.05 4.33
N GLU A 172 23.08 5.28 3.06
CA GLU A 172 24.46 5.12 2.57
C GLU A 172 25.44 6.06 3.29
N LYS A 173 25.05 7.32 3.55
CA LYS A 173 25.87 8.25 4.34
C LYS A 173 26.07 7.76 5.76
N GLN A 174 25.04 7.21 6.40
CA GLN A 174 25.15 6.66 7.74
C GLN A 174 26.11 5.46 7.76
N GLU A 175 25.96 4.52 6.82
CA GLU A 175 26.84 3.36 6.69
C GLU A 175 28.29 3.76 6.36
N GLN A 176 28.49 4.81 5.55
CA GLN A 176 29.82 5.33 5.25
C GLN A 176 30.45 5.99 6.48
N LEU A 177 29.68 6.78 7.25
CA LEU A 177 30.16 7.39 8.49
C LEU A 177 30.59 6.33 9.52
N GLU A 178 29.84 5.24 9.67
CA GLU A 178 30.23 4.15 10.56
C GLU A 178 31.50 3.45 10.07
N ARG A 179 31.62 3.17 8.77
CA ARG A 179 32.86 2.63 8.18
C ARG A 179 34.06 3.55 8.34
N ASP A 180 33.87 4.85 8.17
CA ASP A 180 34.92 5.86 8.32
C ASP A 180 35.36 5.98 9.79
N LYS A 181 34.42 5.88 10.75
CA LYS A 181 34.74 5.80 12.19
C LYS A 181 35.56 4.55 12.52
N GLU A 182 35.12 3.38 12.07
CA GLU A 182 35.84 2.13 12.29
C GLU A 182 37.26 2.18 11.70
N MET A 183 37.41 2.77 10.51
CA MET A 183 38.70 2.94 9.86
C MET A 183 39.58 3.94 10.62
N PHE A 184 39.00 5.03 11.13
CA PHE A 184 39.68 6.02 11.96
C PHE A 184 40.17 5.41 13.28
N GLU A 185 39.33 4.62 13.97
CA GLU A 185 39.70 3.93 15.21
C GLU A 185 40.83 2.92 14.98
N LYS A 186 40.77 2.15 13.89
CA LYS A 186 41.85 1.23 13.49
C LYS A 186 43.16 1.96 13.20
N PHE A 187 43.09 3.11 12.50
CA PHE A 187 44.26 3.94 12.22
C PHE A 187 44.89 4.47 13.51
N PHE A 188 44.09 5.01 14.44
CA PHE A 188 44.57 5.55 15.70
C PHE A 188 45.19 4.48 16.60
N ASN A 189 44.57 3.31 16.68
CA ASN A 189 45.08 2.19 17.48
C ASN A 189 46.32 1.52 16.85
N SER A 190 46.58 1.74 15.55
CA SER A 190 47.78 1.23 14.87
C SER A 190 49.04 2.10 15.05
N GLN A 191 48.89 3.34 15.53
CA GLN A 191 50.02 4.25 15.81
C GLN A 191 50.56 4.16 17.25
N SER A 192 49.98 3.30 18.10
CA SER A 192 50.31 3.15 19.52
C SER A 192 51.41 2.10 19.81
N LEU A 193 52.32 1.84 18.85
CA LEU A 193 53.43 0.87 18.96
C LEU A 193 54.79 1.56 18.82
#